data_AF-A0A090X1J1-F1
#
_entry.id   AF-A0A090X1J1-F1
#
_cell.length_a   1.000
_cell.length_b   1.000
_cell.length_c   1.000
_cell.angle_alpha   90.00
_cell.angle_beta   90.00
_cell.angle_gamma   90.00
#
_symmetry.space_group_name_H-M   'P 1'
#
loop_
_entity.id
_entity.type
_entity.pdbx_description
1 polymer ?
#
loop_
_entity_poly.entity_id
_entity_poly.type
_entity_poly.pdbx_seq_one_letter_code
_entity_poly.pdbx_strand_id
1 'polypeptide(L)'
;MYRKSCWETVGGYDENMKKGFEDWEFWLAITKLGWNYKIEEEFLFYYRKAKQSMLVDTINNHFEANKAYIVKKHKELYIDDFDNCMTVMFHEQNATRISLTKIKKSTAYKIARTITKPIRVIKKLLKISST
;
A
#
# COMPACT_ATOMS: atom_id res chain seq x y z
N MET A 1 -10.67 4.90 -20.32
CA MET A 1 -11.98 5.44 -20.73
C MET A 1 -13.06 4.47 -20.29
N TYR A 2 -14.24 4.96 -19.93
CA TYR A 2 -15.39 4.15 -19.51
C TYR A 2 -16.69 4.67 -20.12
N ARG A 3 -17.72 3.83 -20.20
CA ARG A 3 -19.07 4.25 -20.62
C ARG A 3 -19.71 5.07 -19.50
N LYS A 4 -20.47 6.10 -19.86
CA LYS A 4 -21.21 6.92 -18.87
C LYS A 4 -22.13 6.07 -17.99
N SER A 5 -22.78 5.06 -18.57
CA SER A 5 -23.64 4.14 -17.83
C SER A 5 -22.90 3.38 -16.72
N CYS A 6 -21.62 2.99 -16.92
CA CYS A 6 -20.83 2.34 -15.89
C CYS A 6 -20.59 3.28 -14.72
N TRP A 7 -20.23 4.54 -15.01
CA TRP A 7 -20.04 5.58 -14.00
C TRP A 7 -21.32 5.85 -13.20
N GLU A 8 -22.46 6.00 -13.89
CA GLU A 8 -23.77 6.21 -13.25
C GLU A 8 -24.18 5.03 -12.37
N THR A 9 -23.90 3.79 -12.82
CA THR A 9 -24.25 2.57 -12.09
C THR A 9 -23.51 2.45 -10.74
N VAL A 10 -22.25 2.88 -10.69
CA VAL A 10 -21.43 2.80 -9.47
C VAL A 10 -21.47 4.08 -8.63
N GLY A 11 -22.19 5.11 -9.08
CA GLY A 11 -22.28 6.41 -8.40
C GLY A 11 -21.03 7.28 -8.57
N GLY A 12 -20.21 7.00 -9.58
CA GLY A 12 -18.97 7.73 -9.86
C GLY A 12 -17.80 7.36 -8.96
N TYR A 13 -16.85 8.30 -8.82
CA TYR A 13 -15.67 8.13 -7.97
C TYR A 13 -16.05 8.30 -6.50
N ASP A 14 -15.44 7.52 -5.60
CA ASP A 14 -15.66 7.68 -4.17
C ASP A 14 -15.03 8.99 -3.65
N GLU A 15 -15.87 9.98 -3.38
CA GLU A 15 -15.46 11.30 -2.88
C GLU A 15 -14.82 11.27 -1.49
N ASN A 16 -14.93 10.16 -0.76
CA ASN A 16 -14.21 9.97 0.50
C ASN A 16 -12.72 9.66 0.28
N MET A 17 -12.34 9.19 -0.91
CA MET A 17 -10.96 8.84 -1.27
C MET A 17 -10.15 10.04 -1.76
N LYS A 18 -9.93 11.03 -0.89
CA LYS A 18 -9.22 12.28 -1.22
C LYS A 18 -7.69 12.15 -1.28
N LYS A 19 -7.16 10.96 -0.98
CA LYS A 19 -5.73 10.69 -0.78
C LYS A 19 -5.16 9.70 -1.80
N GLY A 20 -5.81 9.57 -2.96
CA GLY A 20 -5.44 8.65 -4.02
C GLY A 20 -6.17 7.30 -3.95
N PHE A 21 -5.95 6.49 -5.00
CA PHE A 21 -6.56 5.17 -5.24
C PHE A 21 -8.06 5.19 -5.57
N GLU A 22 -8.66 6.36 -5.73
CA GLU A 22 -10.04 6.55 -6.19
C GLU A 22 -10.27 5.92 -7.57
N ASP A 23 -9.31 6.01 -8.49
CA ASP A 23 -9.36 5.34 -9.78
C ASP A 23 -9.41 3.81 -9.64
N TRP A 24 -8.60 3.26 -8.73
CA TRP A 24 -8.55 1.82 -8.51
C TRP A 24 -9.84 1.31 -7.89
N GLU A 25 -10.35 2.01 -6.87
CA GLU A 25 -11.64 1.70 -6.25
C GLU A 25 -12.79 1.76 -7.25
N PHE A 26 -12.81 2.78 -8.11
CA PHE A 26 -13.81 2.94 -9.16
C PHE A 26 -13.81 1.75 -10.14
N TRP A 27 -12.63 1.29 -10.57
CA TRP A 27 -12.55 0.12 -11.46
C TRP A 27 -13.01 -1.16 -10.76
N LEU A 28 -12.68 -1.37 -9.48
CA LEU A 28 -13.19 -2.51 -8.70
C LEU A 28 -14.71 -2.46 -8.58
N ALA A 29 -15.29 -1.28 -8.31
CA ALA A 29 -16.73 -1.09 -8.22
C ALA A 29 -17.44 -1.40 -9.54
N ILE A 30 -16.80 -1.12 -10.69
CA ILE A 30 -17.33 -1.46 -12.02
C ILE A 30 -17.21 -2.95 -12.29
N THR A 31 -16.02 -3.53 -12.15
CA THR A 31 -15.76 -4.91 -12.59
C THR A 31 -16.48 -5.94 -11.71
N LYS A 32 -16.72 -5.64 -10.43
CA LYS A 32 -17.51 -6.51 -9.56
C LYS A 32 -18.97 -6.68 -10.00
N LEU A 33 -19.48 -5.78 -10.85
CA LEU A 33 -20.81 -5.88 -11.46
C LEU A 33 -20.80 -6.66 -12.79
N GLY A 34 -19.69 -7.33 -13.12
CA GLY A 34 -19.57 -8.13 -14.35
C GLY A 34 -19.19 -7.33 -15.60
N TRP A 35 -18.88 -6.04 -15.46
CA TRP A 35 -18.33 -5.26 -16.56
C TRP A 35 -16.90 -5.70 -16.88
N ASN A 36 -16.61 -5.82 -18.18
CA ASN A 36 -15.29 -6.18 -18.67
C ASN A 36 -14.52 -4.94 -19.15
N TYR A 37 -13.20 -5.05 -19.16
CA TYR A 37 -12.31 -4.03 -19.71
C TYR A 37 -11.45 -4.63 -20.82
N LYS A 38 -10.95 -3.74 -21.69
CA LYS A 38 -9.92 -4.05 -22.69
C LYS A 38 -8.77 -3.08 -22.48
N ILE A 39 -7.54 -3.60 -22.53
CA ILE A 39 -6.33 -2.77 -22.61
C ILE A 39 -6.07 -2.49 -24.09
N GLU A 40 -5.90 -1.23 -24.44
CA GLU A 40 -5.51 -0.86 -25.80
C GLU A 40 -4.01 -1.03 -25.97
N GLU A 41 -3.60 -1.77 -27.01
CA GLU A 41 -2.20 -2.13 -27.23
C GLU A 41 -1.43 -1.02 -27.95
N GLU A 42 -2.15 -0.11 -28.61
CA GLU A 42 -1.58 1.04 -29.28
C GLU A 42 -1.01 2.06 -28.29
N PHE A 43 0.14 2.62 -28.63
CA PHE A 43 0.69 3.76 -27.91
C PHE A 43 -0.12 5.04 -28.23
N LEU A 44 -0.85 5.54 -27.24
CA LEU A 44 -1.75 6.69 -27.45
C LEU A 44 -1.14 8.04 -27.07
N PHE A 45 -0.40 8.13 -25.95
CA PHE A 45 0.13 9.41 -25.47
C PHE A 45 1.28 9.26 -24.48
N TYR A 46 2.07 10.33 -24.37
CA TYR A 46 3.04 10.50 -23.29
C TYR A 46 2.35 11.05 -22.03
N TYR A 47 2.59 10.40 -20.89
CA TYR A 47 2.15 10.89 -19.59
C TYR A 47 3.33 11.41 -18.76
N ARG A 48 3.20 12.60 -18.17
CA ARG A 48 4.24 13.21 -17.33
C ARG A 48 4.17 12.66 -15.90
N LYS A 49 5.24 12.02 -15.44
CA LYS A 49 5.42 11.64 -14.03
C LYS A 49 6.20 12.71 -13.28
N ALA A 50 5.53 13.47 -12.42
CA ALA A 50 6.18 14.46 -11.57
C ALA A 50 6.91 13.80 -10.38
N LYS A 51 8.04 14.39 -9.94
CA LYS A 51 8.79 13.91 -8.76
C LYS A 51 7.98 13.99 -7.47
N GLN A 52 7.15 15.03 -7.36
CA GLN A 52 6.14 15.18 -6.31
C GLN A 52 4.79 15.15 -7.01
N SER A 53 3.98 14.17 -6.68
CA SER A 53 2.64 13.97 -7.23
C SER A 53 1.74 13.41 -6.14
N MET A 54 0.44 13.44 -6.37
CA MET A 54 -0.52 12.77 -5.49
C MET A 54 -0.12 11.32 -5.26
N LEU A 55 0.22 10.56 -6.31
CA LEU A 55 0.60 9.16 -6.16
C LEU A 55 1.85 8.97 -5.29
N VAL A 56 2.85 9.85 -5.39
CA VAL A 56 4.05 9.79 -4.55
C VAL A 56 3.67 10.01 -3.08
N ASP A 57 2.83 10.99 -2.79
CA ASP A 57 2.33 11.24 -1.44
C ASP A 57 1.46 10.08 -0.92
N THR A 58 0.54 9.58 -1.75
CA THR A 58 -0.28 8.40 -1.46
C THR A 58 0.57 7.22 -1.04
N ILE A 59 1.58 6.85 -1.83
CA ILE A 59 2.46 5.71 -1.56
C ILE A 59 3.22 5.90 -0.24
N ASN A 60 3.73 7.10 0.02
CA ASN A 60 4.57 7.34 1.19
C ASN A 60 3.78 7.49 2.50
N ASN A 61 2.58 8.08 2.43
CA ASN A 61 1.87 8.55 3.62
C ASN A 61 0.48 7.93 3.83
N HIS A 62 -0.16 7.40 2.77
CA HIS A 62 -1.56 7.01 2.81
C HIS A 62 -1.86 5.61 2.25
N PHE A 63 -0.83 4.89 1.81
CA PHE A 63 -0.96 3.59 1.15
C PHE A 63 -1.78 2.60 1.96
N GLU A 64 -1.40 2.38 3.22
CA GLU A 64 -2.07 1.39 4.07
C GLU A 64 -3.50 1.78 4.43
N ALA A 65 -3.75 3.07 4.69
CA ALA A 65 -5.08 3.56 5.01
C ALA A 65 -6.04 3.42 3.81
N ASN A 66 -5.59 3.78 2.61
CA ASN A 66 -6.39 3.65 1.39
C ASN A 66 -6.62 2.18 1.02
N LYS A 67 -5.57 1.34 1.11
CA LYS A 67 -5.69 -0.10 0.86
C LYS A 67 -6.67 -0.75 1.83
N ALA A 68 -6.57 -0.46 3.13
CA ALA A 68 -7.49 -0.97 4.13
C ALA A 68 -8.94 -0.53 3.88
N TYR A 69 -9.15 0.72 3.46
CA TYR A 69 -10.47 1.23 3.08
C TYR A 69 -11.05 0.46 1.91
N ILE A 70 -10.28 0.28 0.81
CA ILE A 70 -10.72 -0.44 -0.38
C ILE A 70 -11.03 -1.91 -0.07
N VAL A 71 -10.14 -2.59 0.66
CA VAL A 71 -10.35 -3.99 1.08
C VAL A 71 -11.61 -4.13 1.92
N LYS A 72 -11.87 -3.20 2.84
CA LYS A 72 -13.07 -3.21 3.66
C LYS A 72 -14.34 -2.94 2.84
N LYS A 73 -14.27 -1.99 1.91
CA LYS A 73 -15.40 -1.57 1.06
C LYS A 73 -15.83 -2.67 0.09
N HIS A 74 -14.88 -3.41 -0.47
CA HIS A 74 -15.10 -4.48 -1.44
C HIS A 74 -14.69 -5.85 -0.89
N LYS A 75 -14.96 -6.10 0.40
CA LYS A 75 -14.50 -7.30 1.13
C LYS A 75 -14.93 -8.61 0.45
N GLU A 76 -16.07 -8.60 -0.23
CA GLU A 76 -16.61 -9.72 -0.99
C GLU A 76 -15.58 -10.25 -2.00
N LEU A 77 -14.91 -9.36 -2.75
CA LEU A 77 -13.92 -9.74 -3.76
C LEU A 77 -12.72 -10.50 -3.15
N TYR A 78 -12.34 -10.15 -1.94
CA TYR A 78 -11.20 -10.77 -1.25
C TYR A 78 -11.59 -12.05 -0.52
N ILE A 79 -12.87 -12.18 -0.14
CA ILE A 79 -13.41 -13.40 0.48
C ILE A 79 -13.65 -14.46 -0.60
N ASP A 80 -14.18 -14.05 -1.75
CA ASP A 80 -14.49 -14.95 -2.87
C ASP A 80 -13.21 -15.56 -3.47
N ASP A 81 -12.10 -14.81 -3.48
CA ASP A 81 -10.77 -15.28 -3.90
C ASP A 81 -9.77 -15.28 -2.72
N PHE A 82 -10.16 -15.97 -1.64
CA PHE A 82 -9.42 -15.99 -0.39
C PHE A 82 -7.99 -16.54 -0.55
N ASP A 83 -7.79 -17.58 -1.36
CA ASP A 83 -6.47 -18.19 -1.56
C ASP A 83 -5.47 -17.22 -2.21
N ASN A 84 -5.92 -16.46 -3.22
CA ASN A 84 -5.11 -15.41 -3.82
C ASN A 84 -4.86 -14.25 -2.85
N CYS A 85 -5.88 -13.83 -2.09
CA CYS A 85 -5.74 -12.83 -1.04
C CYS A 85 -4.64 -13.21 -0.04
N MET A 86 -4.66 -14.44 0.46
CA MET A 86 -3.65 -14.96 1.38
C MET A 86 -2.28 -15.10 0.71
N THR A 87 -2.22 -15.51 -0.55
CA THR A 87 -0.98 -15.59 -1.33
C THR A 87 -0.29 -14.23 -1.44
N VAL A 88 -1.03 -13.19 -1.82
CA VAL A 88 -0.51 -11.81 -1.90
C VAL A 88 -0.09 -11.31 -0.52
N MET A 89 -0.89 -11.57 0.52
CA MET A 89 -0.55 -11.17 1.90
C MET A 89 0.75 -11.82 2.38
N PHE A 90 0.95 -13.11 2.16
CA PHE A 90 2.19 -13.80 2.54
C PHE A 90 3.38 -13.29 1.73
N HIS A 91 3.19 -12.99 0.44
CA HIS A 91 4.22 -12.39 -0.39
C HIS A 91 4.69 -11.02 0.17
N GLU A 92 3.76 -10.13 0.52
CA GLU A 92 4.08 -8.82 1.11
C GLU A 92 4.79 -8.94 2.47
N GLN A 93 4.34 -9.87 3.33
CA GLN A 93 5.00 -10.16 4.60
C GLN A 93 6.43 -10.66 4.39
N ASN A 94 6.64 -11.55 3.41
CA ASN A 94 7.96 -12.08 3.10
C ASN A 94 8.90 -10.98 2.56
N ALA A 95 8.42 -10.16 1.62
CA ALA A 95 9.20 -9.03 1.08
C ALA A 95 9.64 -8.05 2.19
N THR A 96 8.75 -7.76 3.13
CA THR A 96 9.05 -6.96 4.32
C THR A 96 10.11 -7.62 5.21
N ARG A 97 9.96 -8.92 5.51
CA ARG A 97 10.94 -9.69 6.32
C ARG A 97 12.33 -9.71 5.66
N ILE A 98 12.40 -9.90 4.34
CA ILE A 98 13.65 -9.87 3.57
C ILE A 98 14.30 -8.49 3.67
N SER A 99 13.53 -7.43 3.46
CA SER A 99 14.02 -6.04 3.53
C SER A 99 14.57 -5.70 4.92
N LEU A 100 13.84 -6.06 5.98
CA LEU A 100 14.29 -5.89 7.37
C LEU A 100 15.56 -6.69 7.66
N THR A 101 15.66 -7.92 7.14
CA THR A 101 16.85 -8.76 7.30
C THR A 101 18.05 -8.14 6.62
N LYS A 102 17.89 -7.58 5.41
CA LYS A 102 18.94 -6.85 4.68
C LYS A 102 19.44 -5.64 5.48
N ILE A 103 18.51 -4.84 6.04
CA ILE A 103 18.86 -3.70 6.90
C ILE A 103 19.64 -4.16 8.13
N LYS A 104 19.15 -5.18 8.85
CA LYS A 104 19.82 -5.70 10.07
C LYS A 104 21.21 -6.29 9.78
N LYS A 105 21.43 -6.83 8.58
CA LYS A 105 22.73 -7.37 8.15
C LYS A 105 23.68 -6.29 7.61
N SER A 106 23.20 -5.08 7.33
CA SER A 106 24.01 -3.99 6.78
C SER A 106 25.13 -3.57 7.73
N THR A 107 26.26 -3.15 7.16
CA THR A 107 27.41 -2.62 7.92
C THR A 107 27.02 -1.40 8.74
N ALA A 108 26.23 -0.49 8.16
CA ALA A 108 25.71 0.69 8.85
C ALA A 108 24.94 0.32 10.13
N TYR A 109 24.02 -0.66 10.05
CA TYR A 109 23.28 -1.13 11.21
C TYR A 109 24.20 -1.75 12.28
N LYS A 110 25.18 -2.56 11.86
CA LYS A 110 26.15 -3.18 12.78
C LYS A 110 26.99 -2.14 13.52
N ILE A 111 27.51 -1.14 12.81
CA ILE A 111 28.28 -0.02 13.38
C ILE A 111 27.40 0.76 14.37
N ALA A 112 26.21 1.18 13.94
CA ALA A 112 25.28 1.91 14.80
C ALA A 112 24.93 1.13 16.07
N ARG A 113 24.75 -0.20 15.97
CA ARG A 113 24.49 -1.08 17.11
C ARG A 113 25.65 -1.11 18.11
N THR A 114 26.89 -1.11 17.63
CA THR A 114 28.09 -1.08 18.47
C THR A 114 28.25 0.27 19.16
N ILE A 115 28.14 1.38 18.41
CA ILE A 115 28.28 2.75 18.94
C ILE A 115 27.20 3.03 20.00
N THR A 116 25.96 2.58 19.79
CA THR A 116 24.86 2.83 20.73
C THR A 116 24.85 1.89 21.95
N LYS A 117 25.73 0.89 22.01
CA LYS A 117 25.76 -0.10 23.12
C LYS A 117 25.97 0.54 24.50
N PRO A 118 26.94 1.45 24.73
CA PRO A 118 27.15 2.07 26.04
C PRO A 118 25.92 2.87 26.51
N ILE A 119 25.32 3.65 25.60
CA ILE A 119 24.11 4.45 25.89
C ILE A 119 22.96 3.55 26.34
N ARG A 120 22.79 2.37 25.73
CA ARG A 120 21.75 1.41 26.13
C ARG A 120 22.00 0.82 27.52
N VAL A 121 23.26 0.54 27.87
CA VAL A 121 23.62 0.03 29.20
C VAL A 121 23.33 1.09 30.26
N ILE A 122 23.75 2.34 30.04
CA ILE A 122 23.49 3.46 30.96
C ILE A 122 21.99 3.68 31.14
N LYS A 123 21.20 3.71 30.05
CA LYS A 123 19.73 3.82 30.13
C LYS A 123 19.08 2.67 30.92
N LYS A 124 19.62 1.45 30.82
CA LYS A 124 19.12 0.30 31.59
C LYS A 124 19.43 0.46 33.08
N LEU A 125 20.63 0.91 33.44
CA LEU A 125 21.03 1.15 34.82
C LEU A 125 20.20 2.28 35.46
N LEU A 126 19.96 3.38 34.74
CA LEU A 126 19.14 4.50 35.22
C LEU A 126 17.64 4.16 35.36
N LYS A 127 17.13 3.16 34.61
CA LYS A 127 15.76 2.64 34.80
C LYS A 127 15.65 1.64 35.94
N ILE A 128 16.75 1.07 36.40
CA ILE A 128 16.78 0.14 37.54
C ILE A 128 16.87 0.90 38.87
N SER A 129 17.32 2.17 38.86
CA SER A 129 17.44 3.00 40.06
C SER A 129 16.14 3.70 40.52
N SER A 130 14.96 3.23 40.05
CA SER A 130 13.64 3.72 40.49
C SER A 130 12.86 2.62 41.21
N THR A 131 13.49 2.04 42.24
CA THR A 131 12.88 1.31 43.36
C THR A 131 13.53 1.82 44.63
#